data_AF-A0A2N5TPF8-F1
#
_entry.id   AF-A0A2N5TPF8-F1
#
_cell.length_a   1.000
_cell.length_b   1.000
_cell.length_c   1.000
_cell.angle_alpha   90.00
_cell.angle_beta   90.00
_cell.angle_gamma   90.00
#
_symmetry.space_group_name_H-M   'P 1'
#
loop_
_entity.id
_entity.type
_entity.pdbx_description
1 polymer ?
#
loop_
_entity_poly.entity_id
_entity_poly.type
_entity_poly.pdbx_seq_one_letter_code
_entity_poly.pdbx_strand_id
1 'polypeptide(L)'
;MNVQQVLAQLDPKNPNHRNTGKAGDELGGLIQGMVCTVIDTYRMDVDLIKHLTRANAPTAERLSPALMAAPHCSEFADLLKTAPRLVQVAFPDIFWSSENVDFATIKKALDAAFAGKPTSGSWFAVLFNLLRTNSSPLYAELGAFPVPLRHTFAKVNQAVIDSVSLASMSVKDHTPSTRPDDELKSCRDAADYLAFKINGLGPSAGAQGQVKASSEGLFFLVKRIHHIFLALSLCFEATAILRKETEFSRLPDMSLPIIISMKKELMKDAFFRVGPKNMQAASWSIMKREAYASLAAFMLYGVTGLWSVLTNYRKFNAADTYGLMTLAEKRAKAVLEREDAELESAHPLVSGGWSYLNSFIINLIIKTDFTENPDWDACKKAWMQEITPEAIARLVLADVYLEIRSPGASLAAIGFPAPPVSMTSELRSYGRSLVADVNVAMITDPGRLREIEEEEAADREEEDDEIHDGVPKDVAQYIDRDAVVDDDSD
;
A
#
# COMPACT_ATOMS: atom_id res chain seq x y z
N MET A 1 -10.68 2.41 -36.34
CA MET A 1 -11.99 2.88 -35.86
C MET A 1 -11.73 4.10 -34.97
N ASN A 2 -12.31 5.25 -35.27
CA ASN A 2 -11.87 6.57 -34.78
C ASN A 2 -12.08 6.77 -33.26
N VAL A 3 -11.00 7.10 -32.53
CA VAL A 3 -10.99 7.40 -31.07
C VAL A 3 -11.97 8.53 -30.68
N GLN A 4 -12.25 9.47 -31.60
CA GLN A 4 -13.22 10.55 -31.37
C GLN A 4 -14.68 10.08 -31.19
N GLN A 5 -15.08 8.93 -31.73
CA GLN A 5 -16.45 8.42 -31.56
C GLN A 5 -16.69 7.79 -30.18
N VAL A 6 -15.63 7.37 -29.48
CA VAL A 6 -15.75 6.63 -28.19
C VAL A 6 -15.93 7.58 -27.01
N LEU A 7 -15.24 8.73 -26.99
CA LEU A 7 -15.34 9.69 -25.89
C LEU A 7 -16.73 10.35 -25.79
N ALA A 8 -17.39 10.59 -26.93
CA ALA A 8 -18.74 11.15 -26.96
C ALA A 8 -19.80 10.20 -26.36
N GLN A 9 -19.53 8.88 -26.33
CA GLN A 9 -20.39 7.87 -25.69
C GLN A 9 -20.22 7.84 -24.16
N LEU A 10 -19.15 8.45 -23.64
CA LEU A 10 -18.83 8.52 -22.21
C LEU A 10 -19.16 9.89 -21.58
N ASP A 11 -19.71 10.84 -22.36
CA ASP A 11 -20.05 12.18 -21.88
C ASP A 11 -21.31 12.15 -20.97
N PRO A 12 -21.18 12.48 -19.68
CA PRO A 12 -22.30 12.51 -18.74
C PRO A 12 -23.39 13.55 -19.07
N LYS A 13 -23.14 14.50 -20.00
CA LYS A 13 -24.08 15.56 -20.39
C LYS A 13 -24.88 15.27 -21.66
N ASN A 14 -24.69 14.12 -22.32
CA ASN A 14 -25.44 13.80 -23.53
C ASN A 14 -26.93 13.57 -23.18
N PRO A 15 -27.88 14.41 -23.63
CA PRO A 15 -29.28 14.30 -23.24
C PRO A 15 -29.96 13.02 -23.78
N ASN A 16 -29.41 12.43 -24.84
CA ASN A 16 -29.85 11.15 -25.40
C ASN A 16 -29.27 9.94 -24.64
N HIS A 17 -28.25 10.17 -23.81
CA HIS A 17 -27.62 9.20 -22.95
C HIS A 17 -27.38 9.85 -21.58
N ARG A 18 -28.47 9.99 -20.81
CA ARG A 18 -28.36 9.84 -19.34
C ARG A 18 -27.40 8.67 -19.11
N ASN A 19 -26.54 8.74 -18.09
CA ASN A 19 -25.59 7.69 -17.65
C ASN A 19 -26.28 6.36 -17.21
N THR A 20 -27.21 5.90 -18.04
CA THR A 20 -28.11 4.77 -18.01
C THR A 20 -28.00 3.99 -19.33
N GLY A 21 -27.03 4.29 -20.21
CA GLY A 21 -26.86 3.69 -21.53
C GLY A 21 -25.55 2.90 -21.67
N LYS A 22 -25.64 1.75 -22.35
CA LYS A 22 -24.63 0.85 -22.97
C LYS A 22 -23.13 1.00 -22.61
N ALA A 23 -22.58 2.21 -22.55
CA ALA A 23 -21.18 2.45 -22.20
C ALA A 23 -20.77 1.96 -20.79
N GLY A 24 -21.70 1.92 -19.83
CA GLY A 24 -21.47 1.33 -18.51
C GLY A 24 -21.40 -0.21 -18.51
N ASP A 25 -21.97 -0.85 -19.53
CA ASP A 25 -21.94 -2.30 -19.72
C ASP A 25 -20.79 -2.72 -20.66
N GLU A 26 -20.28 -1.80 -21.48
CA GLU A 26 -19.22 -2.06 -22.49
C GLU A 26 -17.83 -1.51 -22.10
N LEU A 27 -17.68 -0.82 -20.95
CA LEU A 27 -16.39 -0.24 -20.54
C LEU A 27 -15.25 -1.27 -20.56
N GLY A 28 -15.50 -2.50 -20.10
CA GLY A 28 -14.51 -3.58 -20.11
C GLY A 28 -13.99 -3.88 -21.52
N GLY A 29 -14.88 -3.90 -22.52
CA GLY A 29 -14.49 -4.05 -23.93
C GLY A 29 -13.71 -2.85 -24.47
N LEU A 30 -14.05 -1.62 -24.03
CA LEU A 30 -13.36 -0.40 -24.45
C LEU A 30 -11.93 -0.30 -23.90
N ILE A 31 -11.68 -0.80 -22.69
CA ILE A 31 -10.36 -0.72 -22.04
C ILE A 31 -9.53 -1.99 -22.19
N GLN A 32 -10.07 -3.08 -22.76
CA GLN A 32 -9.37 -4.36 -22.87
C GLN A 32 -8.00 -4.22 -23.54
N GLY A 33 -7.90 -3.50 -24.66
CA GLY A 33 -6.63 -3.32 -25.36
C GLY A 33 -5.58 -2.63 -24.48
N MET A 34 -6.01 -1.64 -23.68
CA MET A 34 -5.15 -0.94 -22.72
C MET A 34 -4.71 -1.90 -21.61
N VAL A 35 -5.65 -2.70 -21.08
CA VAL A 35 -5.38 -3.72 -20.05
C VAL A 35 -4.36 -4.75 -20.54
N CYS A 36 -4.53 -5.30 -21.74
CA CYS A 36 -3.57 -6.24 -22.33
C CYS A 36 -2.18 -5.61 -22.45
N THR A 37 -2.09 -4.38 -22.96
CA THR A 37 -0.81 -3.66 -23.10
C THR A 37 -0.07 -3.53 -21.76
N VAL A 38 -0.79 -3.23 -20.67
CA VAL A 38 -0.20 -3.14 -19.33
C VAL A 38 0.20 -4.52 -18.78
N ILE A 39 -0.59 -5.57 -19.04
CA ILE A 39 -0.24 -6.93 -18.61
C ILE A 39 1.01 -7.44 -19.33
N ASP A 40 1.18 -7.08 -20.60
CA ASP A 40 2.36 -7.46 -21.38
C ASP A 40 3.64 -6.85 -20.81
N THR A 41 3.60 -5.62 -20.27
CA THR A 41 4.77 -5.05 -19.56
C THR A 41 5.08 -5.81 -18.27
N TYR A 42 4.06 -6.19 -17.51
CA TYR A 42 4.27 -6.98 -16.29
C TYR A 42 4.98 -8.31 -16.55
N ARG A 43 4.77 -8.93 -17.71
CA ARG A 43 5.47 -10.16 -18.10
C ARG A 43 6.96 -9.94 -18.38
N MET A 44 7.35 -8.72 -18.74
CA MET A 44 8.76 -8.33 -18.87
C MET A 44 9.37 -8.02 -17.50
N ASP A 45 8.56 -7.57 -16.55
CA ASP A 45 9.00 -7.23 -15.19
C ASP A 45 9.19 -8.45 -14.26
N VAL A 46 9.11 -9.69 -14.77
CA VAL A 46 9.13 -10.91 -13.94
C VAL A 46 10.38 -10.99 -13.06
N ASP A 47 11.53 -10.56 -13.57
CA ASP A 47 12.79 -10.57 -12.83
C ASP A 47 12.85 -9.50 -11.72
N LEU A 48 11.96 -8.49 -11.77
CA LEU A 48 11.83 -7.43 -10.76
C LEU A 48 10.80 -7.77 -9.67
N ILE A 49 10.05 -8.87 -9.82
CA ILE A 49 9.03 -9.29 -8.85
C ILE A 49 9.69 -9.69 -7.54
N LYS A 50 9.32 -8.98 -6.47
CA LYS A 50 9.78 -9.27 -5.11
C LYS A 50 8.87 -10.28 -4.44
N HIS A 51 9.48 -11.24 -3.75
CA HIS A 51 8.78 -12.22 -2.92
C HIS A 51 9.18 -12.09 -1.47
N LEU A 52 8.19 -12.15 -0.58
CA LEU A 52 8.42 -12.42 0.83
C LEU A 52 8.76 -13.91 0.98
N THR A 53 10.01 -14.17 1.29
CA THR A 53 10.55 -15.42 1.78
C THR A 53 10.61 -15.39 3.32
N ARG A 54 10.82 -16.53 3.96
CA ARG A 54 11.12 -16.54 5.42
C ARG A 54 12.34 -15.70 5.77
N ALA A 55 13.27 -15.52 4.83
CA ALA A 55 14.50 -14.77 5.05
C ALA A 55 14.26 -13.25 5.11
N ASN A 56 13.31 -12.69 4.36
CA ASN A 56 13.17 -11.23 4.17
C ASN A 56 11.79 -10.67 4.57
N ALA A 57 11.01 -11.42 5.35
CA ALA A 57 9.71 -10.96 5.86
C ALA A 57 9.78 -10.60 7.35
N PRO A 58 9.16 -9.50 7.78
CA PRO A 58 8.82 -9.31 9.19
C PRO A 58 7.74 -10.34 9.53
N THR A 59 8.16 -11.54 9.94
CA THR A 59 7.23 -12.52 10.49
C THR A 59 6.74 -12.00 11.83
N ALA A 60 5.51 -12.33 12.19
CA ALA A 60 4.92 -11.89 13.44
C ALA A 60 5.80 -12.22 14.67
N GLU A 61 6.50 -13.36 14.61
CA GLU A 61 7.47 -13.83 15.62
C GLU A 61 8.68 -12.92 15.79
N ARG A 62 9.01 -12.09 14.78
CA ARG A 62 10.19 -11.24 14.73
C ARG A 62 9.90 -9.77 14.98
N LEU A 63 8.62 -9.42 15.16
CA LEU A 63 8.23 -8.06 15.49
C LEU A 63 8.46 -7.84 16.99
N SER A 64 9.33 -6.89 17.34
CA SER A 64 9.54 -6.49 18.73
C SER A 64 8.23 -5.95 19.34
N PRO A 65 8.08 -5.98 20.68
CA PRO A 65 6.94 -5.34 21.34
C PRO A 65 6.74 -3.87 20.93
N ALA A 66 7.83 -3.15 20.67
CA ALA A 66 7.82 -1.77 20.18
C ALA A 66 7.20 -1.67 18.78
N LEU A 67 7.59 -2.53 17.83
CA LEU A 67 6.98 -2.58 16.49
C LEU A 67 5.51 -2.98 16.51
N MET A 68 5.12 -3.85 17.43
CA MET A 68 3.72 -4.27 17.58
C MET A 68 2.85 -3.14 18.13
N ALA A 69 3.38 -2.35 19.07
CA ALA A 69 2.65 -1.26 19.69
C ALA A 69 2.64 0.05 18.87
N ALA A 70 3.71 0.31 18.10
CA ALA A 70 3.91 1.57 17.39
C ALA A 70 2.71 2.05 16.56
N PRO A 71 2.02 1.22 15.75
CA PRO A 71 0.90 1.68 14.92
C PRO A 71 -0.28 2.29 15.68
N HIS A 72 -0.41 1.98 16.97
CA HIS A 72 -1.44 2.51 17.86
C HIS A 72 -1.11 3.90 18.41
N CYS A 73 0.15 4.34 18.30
CA CYS A 73 0.67 5.61 18.82
C CYS A 73 0.57 6.75 17.80
N SER A 74 0.34 7.98 18.29
CA SER A 74 0.22 9.18 17.45
C SER A 74 1.51 9.51 16.68
N GLU A 75 2.65 9.23 17.29
CA GLU A 75 3.99 9.45 16.77
C GLU A 75 4.24 8.61 15.52
N PHE A 76 3.76 7.36 15.50
CA PHE A 76 3.83 6.53 14.30
C PHE A 76 2.96 7.08 13.16
N ALA A 77 1.75 7.55 13.47
CA ALA A 77 0.89 8.17 12.47
C ALA A 77 1.48 9.48 11.91
N ASP A 78 2.22 10.23 12.71
CA ASP A 78 3.00 11.39 12.25
C ASP A 78 4.23 10.98 11.43
N LEU A 79 4.92 9.90 11.84
CA LEU A 79 6.06 9.34 11.11
C LEU A 79 5.65 8.85 9.71
N LEU A 80 4.47 8.23 9.56
CA LEU A 80 3.94 7.82 8.25
C LEU A 80 3.87 8.98 7.25
N LYS A 81 3.61 10.21 7.71
CA LYS A 81 3.53 11.38 6.82
C LYS A 81 4.87 11.70 6.17
N THR A 82 5.97 11.24 6.77
CA THR A 82 7.34 11.40 6.27
C THR A 82 7.72 10.39 5.18
N ALA A 83 6.86 9.39 4.94
CA ALA A 83 6.97 8.34 3.94
C ALA A 83 6.00 8.58 2.77
N PRO A 84 6.26 9.57 1.89
CA PRO A 84 5.27 10.02 0.91
C PRO A 84 4.94 9.01 -0.18
N ARG A 85 5.85 8.08 -0.50
CA ARG A 85 5.63 7.05 -1.53
C ARG A 85 4.51 6.07 -1.18
N LEU A 86 4.08 6.01 0.09
CA LEU A 86 2.94 5.22 0.51
C LEU A 86 1.61 5.74 -0.06
N VAL A 87 1.53 7.04 -0.37
CA VAL A 87 0.28 7.70 -0.78
C VAL A 87 0.41 8.54 -2.06
N GLN A 88 1.62 8.67 -2.61
CA GLN A 88 1.93 9.41 -3.83
C GLN A 88 2.92 8.68 -4.74
N VAL A 89 3.01 9.15 -5.99
CA VAL A 89 3.97 8.63 -6.98
C VAL A 89 5.39 8.84 -6.48
N ALA A 90 6.22 7.80 -6.59
CA ALA A 90 7.63 7.84 -6.23
C ALA A 90 8.43 8.72 -7.20
N PHE A 91 9.56 9.24 -6.74
CA PHE A 91 10.58 9.81 -7.60
C PHE A 91 11.88 8.99 -7.46
N PRO A 92 12.55 8.62 -8.56
CA PRO A 92 12.13 8.80 -9.96
C PRO A 92 11.00 7.84 -10.37
N ASP A 93 10.30 8.14 -11.47
CA ASP A 93 9.29 7.29 -12.10
C ASP A 93 9.46 7.33 -13.63
N ILE A 94 9.33 6.18 -14.28
CA ILE A 94 9.58 6.01 -15.72
C ILE A 94 8.60 6.83 -16.57
N PHE A 95 7.33 6.89 -16.17
CA PHE A 95 6.29 7.56 -16.94
C PHE A 95 6.05 8.99 -16.46
N TRP A 96 6.08 9.24 -15.17
CA TRP A 96 5.91 10.58 -14.63
C TRP A 96 7.21 11.40 -14.72
N SER A 97 7.69 11.56 -15.97
CA SER A 97 8.90 12.28 -16.34
C SER A 97 8.58 13.36 -17.37
N SER A 98 9.45 14.38 -17.49
CA SER A 98 9.24 15.51 -18.39
C SER A 98 9.22 15.13 -19.88
N GLU A 99 9.72 13.94 -20.22
CA GLU A 99 9.67 13.40 -21.59
C GLU A 99 8.27 12.90 -21.95
N ASN A 100 7.54 12.36 -20.97
CA ASN A 100 6.26 11.69 -21.18
C ASN A 100 5.05 12.55 -20.76
N VAL A 101 5.27 13.51 -19.86
CA VAL A 101 4.21 14.27 -19.20
C VAL A 101 4.48 15.78 -19.25
N ASP A 102 3.49 16.53 -19.73
CA ASP A 102 3.49 18.00 -19.64
C ASP A 102 3.10 18.47 -18.22
N PHE A 103 4.11 18.64 -17.37
CA PHE A 103 3.93 19.17 -16.01
C PHE A 103 3.41 20.61 -15.97
N ALA A 104 3.55 21.40 -17.03
CA ALA A 104 2.97 22.75 -17.06
C ALA A 104 1.43 22.68 -17.07
N THR A 105 0.86 21.70 -17.77
CA THR A 105 -0.59 21.43 -17.75
C THR A 105 -1.04 20.94 -16.38
N ILE A 106 -0.28 20.05 -15.73
CA ILE A 106 -0.59 19.57 -14.37
C ILE A 106 -0.55 20.74 -13.38
N LYS A 107 0.48 21.59 -13.43
CA LYS A 107 0.59 22.76 -12.57
C LYS A 107 -0.58 23.72 -12.73
N LYS A 108 -0.99 24.03 -13.97
CA LYS A 108 -2.17 24.86 -14.25
C LYS A 108 -3.45 24.26 -13.67
N ALA A 109 -3.62 22.95 -13.78
CA ALA A 109 -4.77 22.24 -13.21
C ALA A 109 -4.74 22.25 -11.68
N LEU A 110 -3.56 22.11 -11.06
CA LEU A 110 -3.38 22.21 -9.61
C LEU A 110 -3.73 23.61 -9.09
N ASP A 111 -3.25 24.66 -9.76
CA ASP A 111 -3.56 26.05 -9.40
C ASP A 111 -5.05 26.36 -9.52
N ALA A 112 -5.71 25.83 -10.56
CA ALA A 112 -7.15 25.90 -10.71
C ALA A 112 -7.90 25.20 -9.56
N ALA A 113 -7.43 24.03 -9.12
CA ALA A 113 -8.01 23.30 -8.00
C ALA A 113 -7.82 24.06 -6.66
N PHE A 114 -6.66 24.66 -6.44
CA PHE A 114 -6.42 25.53 -5.27
C PHE A 114 -7.28 26.79 -5.27
N ALA A 115 -7.61 27.32 -6.46
CA ALA A 115 -8.58 28.40 -6.61
C ALA A 115 -10.05 27.95 -6.46
N GLY A 116 -10.30 26.70 -6.06
CA GLY A 116 -11.64 26.16 -5.79
C GLY A 116 -12.43 25.71 -7.02
N LYS A 117 -11.78 25.58 -8.19
CA LYS A 117 -12.47 25.07 -9.39
C LYS A 117 -12.81 23.58 -9.22
N PRO A 118 -14.01 23.14 -9.65
CA PRO A 118 -14.38 21.73 -9.61
C PRO A 118 -13.40 20.85 -10.38
N THR A 119 -13.03 19.73 -9.78
CA THR A 119 -12.12 18.73 -10.38
C THR A 119 -12.90 17.43 -10.63
N SER A 120 -12.74 16.82 -11.82
CA SER A 120 -13.28 15.48 -12.08
C SER A 120 -12.54 14.42 -11.25
N GLY A 121 -13.05 13.18 -11.21
CA GLY A 121 -12.41 12.11 -10.45
C GLY A 121 -11.01 11.78 -10.96
N SER A 122 -10.84 11.70 -12.29
CA SER A 122 -9.57 11.46 -12.97
C SER A 122 -8.54 12.56 -12.72
N TRP A 123 -8.93 13.84 -12.85
CA TRP A 123 -8.03 14.95 -12.54
C TRP A 123 -7.68 15.01 -11.07
N PHE A 124 -8.63 14.74 -10.17
CA PHE A 124 -8.34 14.66 -8.74
C PHE A 124 -7.29 13.57 -8.47
N ALA A 125 -7.40 12.41 -9.11
CA ALA A 125 -6.42 11.32 -8.99
C ALA A 125 -4.99 11.77 -9.33
N VAL A 126 -4.83 12.41 -10.49
CA VAL A 126 -3.53 12.88 -10.98
C VAL A 126 -2.96 13.96 -10.04
N LEU A 127 -3.77 14.98 -9.72
CA LEU A 127 -3.33 16.08 -8.87
C LEU A 127 -3.00 15.62 -7.44
N PHE A 128 -3.75 14.67 -6.90
CA PHE A 128 -3.54 14.17 -5.55
C PHE A 128 -2.24 13.36 -5.43
N ASN A 129 -1.92 12.55 -6.43
CA ASN A 129 -0.67 11.78 -6.46
C ASN A 129 0.58 12.65 -6.68
N LEU A 130 0.41 13.90 -7.12
CA LEU A 130 1.49 14.86 -7.41
C LEU A 130 1.39 16.13 -6.55
N LEU A 131 0.61 16.09 -5.47
CA LEU A 131 0.17 17.25 -4.69
C LEU A 131 1.31 18.00 -3.98
N ARG A 132 2.47 17.37 -3.77
CA ARG A 132 3.49 17.96 -2.88
C ARG A 132 4.09 19.23 -3.45
N THR A 133 3.95 20.31 -2.68
CA THR A 133 4.50 21.62 -3.01
C THR A 133 5.54 22.12 -2.01
N ASN A 134 5.61 21.53 -0.82
CA ASN A 134 6.50 21.97 0.26
C ASN A 134 6.91 20.81 1.20
N SER A 135 7.69 21.13 2.22
CA SER A 135 8.12 20.21 3.28
C SER A 135 7.08 19.98 4.40
N SER A 136 5.88 20.55 4.29
CA SER A 136 4.84 20.39 5.31
C SER A 136 4.31 18.95 5.35
N PRO A 137 4.00 18.39 6.53
CA PRO A 137 3.29 17.11 6.64
C PRO A 137 1.86 17.14 6.09
N LEU A 138 1.33 18.33 5.75
CA LEU A 138 0.05 18.50 5.05
C LEU A 138 0.18 18.42 3.52
N TYR A 139 1.40 18.39 2.99
CA TYR A 139 1.82 18.34 1.58
C TYR A 139 1.46 19.56 0.73
N ALA A 140 0.33 20.21 1.04
CA ALA A 140 -0.09 21.48 0.52
C ALA A 140 -0.78 22.28 1.64
N GLU A 141 -0.54 23.60 1.67
CA GLU A 141 -1.09 24.49 2.71
C GLU A 141 -2.55 24.88 2.48
N LEU A 142 -3.05 24.80 1.24
CA LEU A 142 -4.35 25.31 0.84
C LEU A 142 -5.12 24.31 -0.05
N GLY A 143 -6.44 24.49 -0.12
CA GLY A 143 -7.31 23.80 -1.07
C GLY A 143 -7.97 22.50 -0.59
N ALA A 144 -8.48 21.72 -1.53
CA ALA A 144 -9.39 20.59 -1.26
C ALA A 144 -8.70 19.27 -0.85
N PHE A 145 -7.37 19.25 -0.78
CA PHE A 145 -6.58 18.01 -0.68
C PHE A 145 -6.09 17.61 0.73
N PRO A 146 -5.84 18.53 1.70
CA PRO A 146 -5.34 18.14 3.02
C PRO A 146 -6.29 17.21 3.80
N VAL A 147 -7.61 17.39 3.64
CA VAL A 147 -8.60 16.52 4.28
C VAL A 147 -8.54 15.10 3.69
N PRO A 148 -8.68 14.89 2.37
CA PRO A 148 -8.46 13.58 1.76
C PRO A 148 -7.11 12.94 2.12
N LEU A 149 -6.01 13.70 2.13
CA LEU A 149 -4.67 13.19 2.48
C LEU A 149 -4.61 12.61 3.89
N ARG A 150 -5.14 13.34 4.86
CA ARG A 150 -5.23 12.86 6.25
C ARG A 150 -6.07 11.57 6.34
N HIS A 151 -7.16 11.47 5.58
CA HIS A 151 -7.94 10.23 5.54
C HIS A 151 -7.15 9.09 4.91
N THR A 152 -6.40 9.34 3.83
CA THR A 152 -5.55 8.32 3.20
C THR A 152 -4.49 7.79 4.16
N PHE A 153 -3.78 8.66 4.88
CA PHE A 153 -2.83 8.22 5.91
C PHE A 153 -3.50 7.47 7.06
N ALA A 154 -4.68 7.90 7.50
CA ALA A 154 -5.43 7.17 8.52
C ALA A 154 -5.82 5.75 8.06
N LYS A 155 -6.12 5.55 6.77
CA LYS A 155 -6.38 4.21 6.20
C LYS A 155 -5.13 3.34 6.18
N VAL A 156 -3.99 3.91 5.76
CA VAL A 156 -2.72 3.20 5.77
C VAL A 156 -2.35 2.81 7.20
N ASN A 157 -2.43 3.75 8.16
CA ASN A 157 -2.17 3.46 9.56
C ASN A 157 -3.08 2.34 10.10
N GLN A 158 -4.38 2.42 9.80
CA GLN A 158 -5.32 1.39 10.21
C GLN A 158 -5.00 0.04 9.57
N ALA A 159 -4.55 0.00 8.32
CA ALA A 159 -4.11 -1.24 7.71
C ALA A 159 -2.90 -1.85 8.43
N VAL A 160 -1.98 -1.03 8.94
CA VAL A 160 -0.86 -1.49 9.77
C VAL A 160 -1.37 -2.00 11.13
N ILE A 161 -2.28 -1.29 11.80
CA ILE A 161 -2.93 -1.72 13.05
C ILE A 161 -3.61 -3.10 12.88
N ASP A 162 -4.42 -3.24 11.83
CA ASP A 162 -5.12 -4.48 11.53
C ASP A 162 -4.12 -5.62 11.23
N SER A 163 -3.00 -5.28 10.56
CA SER A 163 -1.96 -6.24 10.20
C SER A 163 -1.16 -6.73 11.41
N VAL A 164 -0.76 -5.84 12.34
CA VAL A 164 -0.09 -6.26 13.59
C VAL A 164 -1.03 -7.05 14.50
N SER A 165 -2.32 -6.72 14.52
CA SER A 165 -3.33 -7.49 15.26
C SER A 165 -3.46 -8.91 14.70
N LEU A 166 -3.56 -9.04 13.37
CA LEU A 166 -3.66 -10.35 12.71
C LEU A 166 -2.37 -11.16 12.85
N ALA A 167 -1.22 -10.49 12.76
CA ALA A 167 0.10 -11.07 12.99
C ALA A 167 0.19 -11.64 14.42
N SER A 168 -0.15 -10.85 15.43
CA SER A 168 -0.11 -11.28 16.83
C SER A 168 -0.96 -12.52 17.03
N MET A 169 -2.19 -12.52 16.54
CA MET A 169 -3.12 -13.65 16.66
C MET A 169 -2.61 -14.93 15.99
N SER A 170 -1.84 -14.81 14.92
CA SER A 170 -1.35 -15.94 14.12
C SER A 170 -0.14 -16.68 14.71
N VAL A 171 0.63 -16.05 15.60
CA VAL A 171 1.81 -16.69 16.25
C VAL A 171 1.34 -17.82 17.16
N LYS A 172 1.90 -19.02 16.97
CA LYS A 172 1.59 -20.20 17.81
C LYS A 172 2.65 -20.44 18.88
N ASP A 173 3.91 -20.24 18.51
CA ASP A 173 5.07 -20.38 19.38
C ASP A 173 5.82 -19.04 19.38
N HIS A 174 5.96 -18.39 20.54
CA HIS A 174 6.78 -17.20 20.72
C HIS A 174 8.11 -17.63 21.33
N THR A 175 9.22 -17.13 20.80
CA THR A 175 10.55 -17.45 21.30
C THR A 175 10.63 -17.06 22.78
N PRO A 176 10.94 -17.99 23.69
CA PRO A 176 10.96 -17.70 25.11
C PRO A 176 12.08 -16.69 25.43
N SER A 177 11.81 -15.84 26.41
CA SER A 177 12.73 -14.80 26.85
C SER A 177 14.08 -15.39 27.30
N THR A 178 15.18 -14.64 27.11
CA THR A 178 16.54 -14.95 27.61
C THR A 178 16.66 -14.85 29.15
N ARG A 179 15.52 -14.89 29.85
CA ARG A 179 15.46 -14.72 31.31
C ARG A 179 16.07 -15.91 32.03
N PRO A 180 16.60 -15.70 33.26
CA PRO A 180 17.22 -16.75 34.06
C PRO A 180 16.36 -18.01 34.16
N ASP A 181 17.02 -19.16 34.04
CA ASP A 181 16.40 -20.48 34.16
C ASP A 181 16.18 -20.84 35.64
N ASP A 182 15.14 -20.24 36.22
CA ASP A 182 14.67 -20.47 37.59
C ASP A 182 13.24 -21.06 37.61
N GLU A 183 12.73 -21.35 38.81
CA GLU A 183 11.38 -21.91 39.02
C GLU A 183 10.24 -21.06 38.41
N LEU A 184 10.50 -19.78 38.13
CA LEU A 184 9.54 -18.83 37.57
C LEU A 184 9.66 -18.67 36.06
N LYS A 185 10.65 -19.28 35.40
CA LYS A 185 10.87 -19.15 33.94
C LYS A 185 9.61 -19.44 33.13
N SER A 186 8.96 -20.57 33.39
CA SER A 186 7.75 -20.98 32.67
C SER A 186 6.59 -19.97 32.81
N CYS A 187 6.42 -19.39 33.99
CA CYS A 187 5.42 -18.35 34.24
C CYS A 187 5.76 -17.05 33.49
N ARG A 188 7.04 -16.65 33.49
CA ARG A 188 7.51 -15.45 32.79
C ARG A 188 7.39 -15.59 31.27
N ASP A 189 7.73 -16.74 30.70
CA ASP A 189 7.61 -17.00 29.27
C ASP A 189 6.13 -17.01 28.84
N ALA A 190 5.23 -17.57 29.66
CA ALA A 190 3.79 -17.47 29.43
C ALA A 190 3.28 -16.02 29.49
N ALA A 191 3.74 -15.23 30.46
CA ALA A 191 3.38 -13.82 30.58
C ALA A 191 3.89 -12.99 29.38
N ASP A 192 5.10 -13.27 28.89
CA ASP A 192 5.70 -12.60 27.73
C ASP A 192 4.91 -12.90 26.44
N TYR A 193 4.57 -14.17 26.22
CA TYR A 193 3.66 -14.57 25.12
C TYR A 193 2.31 -13.85 25.18
N LEU A 194 1.70 -13.77 26.36
CA LEU A 194 0.43 -13.05 26.53
C LEU A 194 0.60 -11.54 26.30
N ALA A 195 1.69 -10.94 26.77
CA ALA A 195 2.00 -9.53 26.54
C ALA A 195 2.18 -9.23 25.04
N PHE A 196 2.88 -10.09 24.31
CA PHE A 196 3.01 -10.00 22.85
C PHE A 196 1.64 -10.00 22.15
N LYS A 197 0.74 -10.93 22.52
CA LYS A 197 -0.62 -10.99 21.97
C LYS A 197 -1.40 -9.70 22.26
N ILE A 198 -1.39 -9.24 23.51
CA ILE A 198 -2.10 -8.06 23.99
C ILE A 198 -1.59 -6.79 23.28
N ASN A 199 -0.27 -6.63 23.15
CA ASN A 199 0.33 -5.48 22.49
C ASN A 199 -0.11 -5.35 21.03
N GLY A 200 -0.15 -6.46 20.29
CA GLY A 200 -0.63 -6.44 18.90
C GLY A 200 -2.09 -6.04 18.76
N LEU A 201 -2.95 -6.47 19.70
CA LEU A 201 -4.37 -6.09 19.73
C LEU A 201 -4.60 -4.62 20.12
N GLY A 202 -3.59 -4.02 20.76
CA GLY A 202 -3.63 -2.64 21.17
C GLY A 202 -4.50 -2.37 22.41
N PRO A 203 -4.56 -1.10 22.83
CA PRO A 203 -5.22 -0.67 24.05
C PRO A 203 -6.76 -0.68 23.95
N SER A 204 -7.44 -1.00 25.06
CA SER A 204 -8.91 -1.13 25.09
C SER A 204 -9.69 0.20 25.12
N ALA A 205 -9.04 1.33 25.42
CA ALA A 205 -9.67 2.64 25.48
C ALA A 205 -8.75 3.73 24.90
N GLY A 206 -9.32 4.65 24.12
CA GLY A 206 -8.63 5.77 23.51
C GLY A 206 -8.07 6.73 24.56
N ALA A 207 -6.82 6.52 24.96
CA ALA A 207 -6.10 7.39 25.88
C ALA A 207 -5.45 8.58 25.12
N GLN A 208 -4.98 9.59 25.87
CA GLN A 208 -4.13 10.64 25.30
C GLN A 208 -2.91 10.02 24.61
N GLY A 209 -2.58 10.47 23.40
CA GLY A 209 -1.46 9.95 22.60
C GLY A 209 -1.80 8.78 21.66
N GLN A 210 -3.04 8.29 21.65
CA GLN A 210 -3.46 7.20 20.75
C GLN A 210 -4.14 7.70 19.48
N VAL A 211 -3.97 6.95 18.39
CA VAL A 211 -4.60 7.27 17.11
C VAL A 211 -6.07 6.85 17.13
N LYS A 212 -6.95 7.73 16.63
CA LYS A 212 -8.35 7.36 16.41
C LYS A 212 -8.45 6.35 15.25
N ALA A 213 -9.05 5.20 15.52
CA ALA A 213 -9.26 4.16 14.52
C ALA A 213 -10.04 4.67 13.29
N SER A 214 -9.60 4.24 12.10
CA SER A 214 -10.33 4.41 10.84
C SER A 214 -11.27 3.21 10.64
N SER A 215 -12.43 3.44 10.02
CA SER A 215 -13.31 2.33 9.60
C SER A 215 -12.79 1.60 8.35
N GLU A 216 -11.78 2.15 7.69
CA GLU A 216 -11.16 1.61 6.49
C GLU A 216 -9.67 1.35 6.78
N GLY A 217 -9.25 0.09 6.67
CA GLY A 217 -7.88 -0.38 6.92
C GLY A 217 -7.51 -1.56 6.01
N LEU A 218 -7.07 -2.68 6.58
CA LEU A 218 -6.61 -3.85 5.81
C LEU A 218 -7.72 -4.42 4.92
N PHE A 219 -8.94 -4.60 5.46
CA PHE A 219 -10.06 -5.13 4.68
C PHE A 219 -10.52 -4.21 3.55
N PHE A 220 -10.30 -2.90 3.67
CA PHE A 220 -10.51 -1.98 2.56
C PHE A 220 -9.55 -2.32 1.41
N LEU A 221 -8.27 -2.53 1.70
CA LEU A 221 -7.27 -2.91 0.70
C LEU A 221 -7.57 -4.29 0.09
N VAL A 222 -7.89 -5.28 0.93
CA VAL A 222 -8.30 -6.63 0.47
C VAL A 222 -9.47 -6.53 -0.51
N LYS A 223 -10.49 -5.72 -0.21
CA LYS A 223 -11.62 -5.46 -1.12
C LYS A 223 -11.16 -4.85 -2.44
N ARG A 224 -10.22 -3.89 -2.41
CA ARG A 224 -9.67 -3.26 -3.62
C ARG A 224 -8.88 -4.23 -4.48
N ILE A 225 -8.16 -5.17 -3.88
CA ILE A 225 -7.46 -6.23 -4.62
C ILE A 225 -8.48 -7.15 -5.31
N HIS A 226 -9.52 -7.61 -4.61
CA HIS A 226 -10.60 -8.39 -5.22
C HIS A 226 -11.30 -7.63 -6.37
N HIS A 227 -11.48 -6.32 -6.22
CA HIS A 227 -12.02 -5.46 -7.27
C HIS A 227 -11.16 -5.44 -8.55
N ILE A 228 -9.83 -5.52 -8.45
CA ILE A 228 -8.94 -5.63 -9.62
C ILE A 228 -9.25 -6.92 -10.39
N PHE A 229 -9.27 -8.07 -9.71
CA PHE A 229 -9.53 -9.37 -10.34
C PHE A 229 -10.95 -9.49 -10.88
N LEU A 230 -11.93 -8.90 -10.19
CA LEU A 230 -13.28 -8.76 -10.73
C LEU A 230 -13.28 -7.94 -12.02
N ALA A 231 -12.64 -6.77 -12.04
CA ALA A 231 -12.60 -5.95 -13.25
C ALA A 231 -11.92 -6.67 -14.43
N LEU A 232 -10.84 -7.41 -14.18
CA LEU A 232 -10.17 -8.21 -15.21
C LEU A 232 -11.09 -9.31 -15.78
N SER A 233 -11.85 -10.01 -14.94
CA SER A 233 -12.80 -11.02 -15.43
C SER A 233 -13.95 -10.40 -16.21
N LEU A 234 -14.45 -9.23 -15.80
CA LEU A 234 -15.47 -8.48 -16.54
C LEU A 234 -14.94 -7.99 -17.91
N CYS A 235 -13.70 -7.48 -17.97
CA CYS A 235 -13.06 -7.08 -19.22
C CYS A 235 -12.93 -8.26 -20.19
N PHE A 236 -12.51 -9.43 -19.68
CA PHE A 236 -12.40 -10.64 -20.48
C PHE A 236 -13.75 -11.10 -21.01
N GLU A 237 -14.78 -11.20 -20.16
CA GLU A 237 -16.12 -11.61 -20.58
C GLU A 237 -16.69 -10.65 -21.65
N ALA A 238 -16.59 -9.34 -21.43
CA ALA A 238 -17.03 -8.33 -22.39
C ALA A 238 -16.33 -8.49 -23.74
N THR A 239 -15.02 -8.78 -23.73
CA THR A 239 -14.24 -8.99 -24.95
C THR A 239 -14.61 -10.30 -25.65
N ALA A 240 -14.79 -11.39 -24.90
CA ALA A 240 -15.19 -12.68 -25.45
C ALA A 240 -16.56 -12.60 -26.12
N ILE A 241 -17.51 -11.87 -25.51
CA ILE A 241 -18.81 -11.59 -26.13
C ILE A 241 -18.62 -10.75 -27.40
N LEU A 242 -17.86 -9.65 -27.35
CA LEU A 242 -17.62 -8.79 -28.51
C LEU A 242 -16.98 -9.53 -29.69
N ARG A 243 -16.06 -10.46 -29.43
CA ARG A 243 -15.46 -11.34 -30.45
C ARG A 243 -16.52 -12.21 -31.11
N LYS A 244 -17.36 -12.90 -30.33
CA LYS A 244 -18.49 -13.70 -30.84
C LYS A 244 -19.47 -12.84 -31.66
N GLU A 245 -19.80 -11.64 -31.20
CA GLU A 245 -20.65 -10.71 -31.96
C GLU A 245 -20.06 -10.32 -33.32
N THR A 246 -18.73 -10.16 -33.38
CA THR A 246 -18.00 -9.83 -34.60
C THR A 246 -17.96 -11.02 -35.55
N GLU A 247 -17.74 -12.23 -35.04
CA GLU A 247 -17.76 -13.48 -35.80
C GLU A 247 -19.14 -13.72 -36.42
N PHE A 248 -20.21 -13.53 -35.65
CA PHE A 248 -21.59 -13.60 -36.13
C PHE A 248 -21.85 -12.64 -37.28
N SER A 249 -21.33 -11.42 -37.21
CA SER A 249 -21.49 -10.42 -38.27
C SER A 249 -20.74 -10.77 -39.57
N ARG A 250 -19.87 -11.79 -39.54
CA ARG A 250 -19.07 -12.27 -40.70
C ARG A 250 -19.60 -13.57 -41.31
N LEU A 251 -20.58 -14.23 -40.69
CA LEU A 251 -21.15 -15.47 -41.23
C LEU A 251 -22.02 -15.19 -42.47
N PRO A 252 -21.95 -16.04 -43.52
CA PRO A 252 -22.87 -15.96 -44.65
C PRO A 252 -24.32 -16.22 -44.19
N ASP A 253 -25.30 -15.60 -44.87
CA ASP A 253 -26.74 -15.71 -44.59
C ASP A 253 -27.26 -15.13 -43.26
N MET A 254 -26.47 -14.29 -42.60
CA MET A 254 -26.89 -13.56 -41.39
C MET A 254 -27.68 -12.29 -41.71
N SER A 255 -29.00 -12.34 -41.53
CA SER A 255 -29.85 -11.14 -41.56
C SER A 255 -29.70 -10.30 -40.28
N LEU A 256 -29.88 -8.98 -40.39
CA LEU A 256 -29.80 -8.06 -39.25
C LEU A 256 -30.68 -8.46 -38.05
N PRO A 257 -31.93 -8.94 -38.23
CA PRO A 257 -32.75 -9.42 -37.12
C PRO A 257 -32.14 -10.61 -36.36
N ILE A 258 -31.49 -11.54 -37.07
CA ILE A 258 -30.83 -12.70 -36.46
C ILE A 258 -29.63 -12.24 -35.64
N ILE A 259 -28.81 -11.33 -36.19
CA ILE A 259 -27.68 -10.73 -35.46
C ILE A 259 -28.16 -10.09 -34.16
N ILE A 260 -29.23 -9.28 -34.20
CA ILE A 260 -29.79 -8.62 -33.00
C ILE A 260 -30.27 -9.65 -31.97
N SER A 261 -30.95 -10.71 -32.42
CA SER A 261 -31.42 -11.79 -31.54
C SER A 261 -30.26 -12.50 -30.84
N MET A 262 -29.22 -12.87 -31.59
CA MET A 262 -28.04 -13.55 -31.05
C MET A 262 -27.27 -12.68 -30.06
N LYS A 263 -27.11 -11.38 -30.36
CA LYS A 263 -26.52 -10.41 -29.40
C LYS A 263 -27.33 -10.35 -28.12
N LYS A 264 -28.66 -10.31 -28.22
CA LYS A 264 -29.54 -10.28 -27.03
C LYS A 264 -29.37 -11.53 -26.17
N GLU A 265 -29.26 -12.71 -26.79
CA GLU A 265 -29.03 -13.96 -26.07
C GLU A 265 -27.65 -14.01 -25.41
N LEU A 266 -26.57 -13.60 -26.10
CA LEU A 266 -25.23 -13.51 -25.48
C LEU A 266 -25.22 -12.57 -24.28
N MET A 267 -25.90 -11.44 -24.38
CA MET A 267 -25.94 -10.40 -23.35
C MET A 267 -26.92 -10.70 -22.21
N LYS A 268 -27.74 -11.76 -22.33
CA LYS A 268 -28.77 -12.10 -21.34
C LYS A 268 -28.16 -12.58 -20.04
N ASP A 269 -27.13 -13.42 -20.13
CA ASP A 269 -26.47 -14.05 -18.99
C ASP A 269 -25.09 -13.45 -18.69
N ALA A 270 -24.66 -12.44 -19.46
CA ALA A 270 -23.39 -11.75 -19.27
C ALA A 270 -23.27 -11.18 -17.86
N PHE A 271 -22.27 -11.63 -17.10
CA PHE A 271 -22.08 -11.30 -15.70
C PHE A 271 -21.86 -9.81 -15.49
N PHE A 272 -21.12 -9.13 -16.38
CA PHE A 272 -21.01 -7.67 -16.36
C PHE A 272 -22.36 -6.94 -16.47
N ARG A 273 -23.43 -7.58 -16.93
CA ARG A 273 -24.78 -7.00 -16.97
C ARG A 273 -25.63 -7.43 -15.79
N VAL A 274 -25.74 -8.74 -15.55
CA VAL A 274 -26.70 -9.29 -14.57
C VAL A 274 -26.17 -9.31 -13.15
N GLY A 275 -24.86 -9.43 -12.99
CA GLY A 275 -24.20 -9.52 -11.69
C GLY A 275 -24.54 -10.78 -10.89
N PRO A 276 -24.15 -10.80 -9.60
CA PRO A 276 -24.41 -11.93 -8.72
C PRO A 276 -25.92 -12.17 -8.49
N LYS A 277 -26.29 -13.45 -8.32
CA LYS A 277 -27.65 -13.83 -7.89
C LYS A 277 -28.02 -13.10 -6.60
N ASN A 278 -29.27 -12.65 -6.51
CA ASN A 278 -29.84 -11.95 -5.35
C ASN A 278 -29.24 -10.57 -5.03
N MET A 279 -28.37 -10.02 -5.90
CA MET A 279 -27.86 -8.65 -5.74
C MET A 279 -28.78 -7.65 -6.46
N GLN A 280 -29.06 -6.53 -5.81
CA GLN A 280 -29.78 -5.43 -6.47
C GLN A 280 -28.92 -4.80 -7.58
N ALA A 281 -29.53 -4.48 -8.72
CA ALA A 281 -28.83 -3.89 -9.88
C ALA A 281 -28.06 -2.60 -9.53
N ALA A 282 -28.59 -1.77 -8.62
CA ALA A 282 -27.91 -0.57 -8.14
C ALA A 282 -26.62 -0.89 -7.38
N SER A 283 -26.65 -1.88 -6.49
CA SER A 283 -25.47 -2.36 -5.75
C SER A 283 -24.43 -2.97 -6.69
N TRP A 284 -24.89 -3.75 -7.67
CA TRP A 284 -24.00 -4.32 -8.70
C TRP A 284 -23.32 -3.22 -9.52
N SER A 285 -24.07 -2.21 -9.97
CA SER A 285 -23.52 -1.07 -10.70
C SER A 285 -22.44 -0.32 -9.92
N ILE A 286 -22.64 -0.12 -8.61
CA ILE A 286 -21.63 0.48 -7.72
C ILE A 286 -20.39 -0.42 -7.63
N MET A 287 -20.56 -1.72 -7.42
CA MET A 287 -19.45 -2.68 -7.33
C MET A 287 -18.64 -2.75 -8.63
N LYS A 288 -19.30 -2.81 -9.80
CA LYS A 288 -18.63 -2.75 -11.11
C LYS A 288 -17.80 -1.48 -11.26
N ARG A 289 -18.36 -0.33 -10.90
CA ARG A 289 -17.67 0.96 -10.99
C ARG A 289 -16.46 1.01 -10.08
N GLU A 290 -16.58 0.51 -8.84
CA GLU A 290 -15.46 0.37 -7.92
C GLU A 290 -14.40 -0.60 -8.44
N ALA A 291 -14.81 -1.69 -9.09
CA ALA A 291 -13.92 -2.65 -9.72
C ALA A 291 -13.05 -2.00 -10.80
N TYR A 292 -13.67 -1.41 -11.82
CA TYR A 292 -12.93 -0.78 -12.92
C TYR A 292 -12.08 0.41 -12.45
N ALA A 293 -12.55 1.21 -11.48
CA ALA A 293 -11.76 2.30 -10.93
C ALA A 293 -10.54 1.79 -10.14
N SER A 294 -10.68 0.65 -9.42
CA SER A 294 -9.55 0.03 -8.70
C SER A 294 -8.53 -0.56 -9.67
N LEU A 295 -8.99 -1.18 -10.76
CA LEU A 295 -8.12 -1.64 -11.85
C LEU A 295 -7.31 -0.49 -12.45
N ALA A 296 -7.98 0.61 -12.81
CA ALA A 296 -7.31 1.76 -13.41
C ALA A 296 -6.34 2.47 -12.46
N ALA A 297 -6.71 2.60 -11.19
CA ALA A 297 -5.81 3.14 -10.18
C ALA A 297 -4.56 2.26 -9.98
N PHE A 298 -4.74 0.93 -9.93
CA PHE A 298 -3.62 -0.01 -9.79
C PHE A 298 -2.72 -0.03 -11.01
N MET A 299 -3.26 -0.11 -12.22
CA MET A 299 -2.46 -0.15 -13.44
C MET A 299 -1.65 1.14 -13.65
N LEU A 300 -2.17 2.29 -13.21
CA LEU A 300 -1.47 3.57 -13.33
C LEU A 300 -0.50 3.87 -12.16
N TYR A 301 -0.82 3.48 -10.93
CA TYR A 301 -0.08 3.91 -9.72
C TYR A 301 0.33 2.77 -8.78
N GLY A 302 -0.05 1.52 -9.07
CA GLY A 302 0.06 0.40 -8.14
C GLY A 302 -0.83 0.55 -6.90
N VAL A 303 -0.43 -0.09 -5.80
CA VAL A 303 -1.11 -0.06 -4.50
C VAL A 303 -1.30 1.37 -3.98
N THR A 304 -0.34 2.28 -4.22
CA THR A 304 -0.47 3.70 -3.88
C THR A 304 -1.80 4.28 -4.37
N GLY A 305 -2.18 3.97 -5.62
CA GLY A 305 -3.43 4.43 -6.22
C GLY A 305 -4.68 3.88 -5.54
N LEU A 306 -4.63 2.67 -5.00
CA LEU A 306 -5.76 2.04 -4.29
C LEU A 306 -6.12 2.80 -3.02
N TRP A 307 -5.13 3.44 -2.39
CA TRP A 307 -5.32 4.30 -1.22
C TRP A 307 -5.72 5.73 -1.59
N SER A 308 -5.02 6.31 -2.56
CA SER A 308 -4.98 7.76 -2.78
C SER A 308 -6.05 8.26 -3.75
N VAL A 309 -6.41 7.47 -4.76
CA VAL A 309 -7.25 7.91 -5.88
C VAL A 309 -8.74 7.73 -5.61
N LEU A 310 -9.12 6.74 -4.81
CA LEU A 310 -10.52 6.33 -4.62
C LEU A 310 -11.19 7.00 -3.41
N THR A 311 -10.68 8.15 -2.97
CA THR A 311 -11.17 8.92 -1.82
C THR A 311 -12.63 9.38 -1.97
N ASN A 312 -13.12 9.52 -3.21
CA ASN A 312 -14.54 9.69 -3.50
C ASN A 312 -14.98 8.85 -4.71
N TYR A 313 -15.17 7.55 -4.50
CA TYR A 313 -15.61 6.59 -5.52
C TYR A 313 -16.93 6.96 -6.22
N ARG A 314 -17.79 7.80 -5.60
CA ARG A 314 -19.05 8.26 -6.21
C ARG A 314 -18.82 9.26 -7.34
N LYS A 315 -17.65 9.90 -7.38
CA LYS A 315 -17.26 10.84 -8.44
C LYS A 315 -16.55 10.17 -9.62
N PHE A 316 -16.10 8.91 -9.48
CA PHE A 316 -15.47 8.16 -10.56
C PHE A 316 -16.51 7.61 -11.52
N ASN A 317 -16.72 8.28 -12.64
CA ASN A 317 -17.55 7.76 -13.74
C ASN A 317 -16.71 6.96 -14.74
N ALA A 318 -17.37 6.37 -15.76
CA ALA A 318 -16.69 5.57 -16.77
C ALA A 318 -15.65 6.37 -17.59
N ALA A 319 -15.91 7.67 -17.86
CA ALA A 319 -14.94 8.55 -18.52
C ALA A 319 -13.70 8.79 -17.65
N ASP A 320 -13.86 8.96 -16.33
CA ASP A 320 -12.71 9.10 -15.42
C ASP A 320 -11.84 7.84 -15.44
N THR A 321 -12.46 6.67 -15.35
CA THR A 321 -11.76 5.38 -15.41
C THR A 321 -11.05 5.19 -16.76
N TYR A 322 -11.72 5.50 -17.86
CA TYR A 322 -11.13 5.43 -19.20
C TYR A 322 -9.92 6.38 -19.35
N GLY A 323 -10.03 7.59 -18.81
CA GLY A 323 -8.93 8.56 -18.79
C GLY A 323 -7.72 8.06 -18.01
N LEU A 324 -7.92 7.46 -16.83
CA LEU A 324 -6.82 6.84 -16.07
C LEU A 324 -6.23 5.63 -16.80
N MET A 325 -7.05 4.80 -17.44
CA MET A 325 -6.53 3.67 -18.22
C MET A 325 -5.74 4.11 -19.44
N THR A 326 -6.10 5.22 -20.06
CA THR A 326 -5.31 5.80 -21.17
C THR A 326 -3.91 6.22 -20.68
N LEU A 327 -3.81 6.78 -19.48
CA LEU A 327 -2.52 7.09 -18.86
C LEU A 327 -1.74 5.81 -18.50
N ALA A 328 -2.42 4.77 -18.00
CA ALA A 328 -1.78 3.49 -17.70
C ALA A 328 -1.22 2.82 -18.95
N GLU A 329 -1.95 2.85 -20.07
CA GLU A 329 -1.47 2.35 -21.37
C GLU A 329 -0.24 3.15 -21.85
N LYS A 330 -0.28 4.48 -21.74
CA LYS A 330 0.87 5.34 -22.10
C LYS A 330 2.09 5.03 -21.24
N ARG A 331 1.88 4.82 -19.94
CA ARG A 331 2.92 4.38 -19.02
C ARG A 331 3.53 3.05 -19.43
N ALA A 332 2.70 2.06 -19.76
CA ALA A 332 3.17 0.76 -20.24
C ALA A 332 4.01 0.90 -21.53
N LYS A 333 3.56 1.70 -22.50
CA LYS A 333 4.33 1.97 -23.73
C LYS A 333 5.67 2.64 -23.44
N ALA A 334 5.70 3.60 -22.51
CA ALA A 334 6.95 4.24 -22.11
C ALA A 334 7.95 3.26 -21.47
N VAL A 335 7.47 2.22 -20.77
CA VAL A 335 8.33 1.14 -20.25
C VAL A 335 8.89 0.27 -21.39
N LEU A 336 8.07 -0.06 -22.39
CA LEU A 336 8.48 -0.88 -23.54
C LEU A 336 9.49 -0.18 -24.46
N GLU A 337 9.54 1.14 -24.45
CA GLU A 337 10.34 1.96 -25.37
C GLU A 337 11.72 2.38 -24.81
N ARG A 338 12.05 2.10 -23.54
CA ARG A 338 13.32 2.53 -22.90
C ARG A 338 14.40 1.44 -22.85
N GLU A 339 15.67 1.87 -22.85
CA GLU A 339 16.85 1.01 -22.70
C GLU A 339 17.11 0.63 -21.20
N ASP A 340 17.61 -0.59 -20.98
CA ASP A 340 17.57 -1.32 -19.69
C ASP A 340 18.18 -0.60 -18.46
N ALA A 341 19.22 0.22 -18.64
CA ALA A 341 20.02 0.74 -17.52
C ALA A 341 19.36 1.89 -16.70
N GLU A 342 18.45 2.66 -17.31
CA GLU A 342 17.69 3.70 -16.60
C GLU A 342 16.42 3.16 -15.93
N LEU A 343 15.96 1.98 -16.37
CA LEU A 343 14.71 1.36 -15.98
C LEU A 343 14.73 0.93 -14.51
N GLU A 344 15.82 0.31 -14.03
CA GLU A 344 15.87 -0.30 -12.71
C GLU A 344 15.60 0.69 -11.57
N SER A 345 16.20 1.88 -11.57
CA SER A 345 16.07 2.83 -10.45
C SER A 345 14.73 3.58 -10.41
N ALA A 346 14.05 3.70 -11.55
CA ALA A 346 12.76 4.38 -11.69
C ALA A 346 11.56 3.43 -11.74
N HIS A 347 11.81 2.11 -11.78
CA HIS A 347 10.75 1.11 -11.80
C HIS A 347 10.03 1.06 -10.44
N PRO A 348 8.69 1.14 -10.38
CA PRO A 348 7.99 1.18 -9.09
C PRO A 348 8.00 -0.13 -8.30
N LEU A 349 8.43 -1.25 -8.88
CA LEU A 349 8.78 -2.46 -8.09
C LEU A 349 10.12 -2.32 -7.38
N VAL A 350 10.99 -1.41 -7.82
CA VAL A 350 12.28 -1.13 -7.19
C VAL A 350 12.18 0.07 -6.26
N SER A 351 11.68 1.20 -6.75
CA SER A 351 11.67 2.50 -6.07
C SER A 351 10.33 2.88 -5.41
N GLY A 352 9.28 2.08 -5.57
CA GLY A 352 7.97 2.35 -4.97
C GLY A 352 7.87 1.90 -3.51
N GLY A 353 7.08 2.63 -2.71
CA GLY A 353 6.85 2.31 -1.29
C GLY A 353 5.96 1.08 -1.04
N TRP A 354 5.46 0.42 -2.08
CA TRP A 354 4.61 -0.78 -2.02
C TRP A 354 5.15 -1.92 -2.87
N SER A 355 6.48 -2.07 -2.89
CA SER A 355 7.16 -2.97 -3.81
C SER A 355 6.75 -4.43 -3.69
N TYR A 356 6.55 -4.95 -2.47
CA TYR A 356 6.16 -6.34 -2.24
C TYR A 356 4.70 -6.59 -2.58
N LEU A 357 3.79 -5.71 -2.14
CA LEU A 357 2.37 -5.89 -2.43
C LEU A 357 2.05 -5.64 -3.92
N ASN A 358 2.74 -4.70 -4.58
CA ASN A 358 2.67 -4.57 -6.04
C ASN A 358 3.12 -5.86 -6.73
N SER A 359 4.27 -6.41 -6.31
CA SER A 359 4.82 -7.66 -6.86
C SER A 359 3.86 -8.83 -6.69
N PHE A 360 3.23 -8.96 -5.52
CA PHE A 360 2.22 -9.99 -5.26
C PHE A 360 1.02 -9.90 -6.22
N ILE A 361 0.44 -8.70 -6.36
CA ILE A 361 -0.74 -8.51 -7.22
C ILE A 361 -0.36 -8.74 -8.70
N ILE A 362 0.79 -8.22 -9.14
CA ILE A 362 1.29 -8.39 -10.51
C ILE A 362 1.54 -9.87 -10.82
N ASN A 363 2.24 -10.59 -9.94
CA ASN A 363 2.50 -12.02 -10.11
C ASN A 363 1.20 -12.82 -10.25
N LEU A 364 0.17 -12.49 -9.46
CA LEU A 364 -1.12 -13.15 -9.52
C LEU A 364 -1.88 -12.82 -10.83
N ILE A 365 -1.74 -11.59 -11.36
CA ILE A 365 -2.26 -11.22 -12.68
C ILE A 365 -1.56 -12.02 -13.79
N ILE A 366 -0.22 -12.13 -13.76
CA ILE A 366 0.55 -12.89 -14.75
C ILE A 366 0.16 -14.37 -14.73
N LYS A 367 0.12 -15.00 -13.55
CA LYS A 367 -0.28 -16.41 -13.38
C LYS A 367 -1.68 -16.74 -13.89
N THR A 368 -2.57 -15.75 -13.91
CA THR A 368 -3.94 -15.94 -14.41
C THR A 368 -3.98 -16.02 -15.95
N ASP A 369 -2.97 -15.50 -16.65
CA ASP A 369 -2.92 -15.49 -18.12
C ASP A 369 -4.16 -14.86 -18.79
N PHE A 370 -4.53 -13.66 -18.34
CA PHE A 370 -5.72 -12.94 -18.81
C PHE A 370 -5.74 -12.60 -20.32
N THR A 371 -4.61 -12.69 -21.02
CA THR A 371 -4.51 -12.27 -22.43
C THR A 371 -4.78 -13.39 -23.42
N GLU A 372 -4.44 -14.63 -23.08
CA GLU A 372 -4.52 -15.77 -24.00
C GLU A 372 -5.76 -16.60 -23.70
N ASN A 373 -5.69 -17.47 -22.68
CA ASN A 373 -6.75 -18.41 -22.37
C ASN A 373 -6.75 -18.81 -20.88
N PRO A 374 -7.28 -17.94 -20.00
CA PRO A 374 -7.29 -18.19 -18.55
C PRO A 374 -8.12 -19.43 -18.19
N ASP A 375 -7.56 -20.33 -17.38
CA ASP A 375 -8.31 -21.38 -16.68
C ASP A 375 -9.04 -20.76 -15.49
N TRP A 376 -10.29 -20.34 -15.71
CA TRP A 376 -11.09 -19.66 -14.69
C TRP A 376 -11.29 -20.46 -13.40
N ASP A 377 -11.33 -21.79 -13.48
CA ASP A 377 -11.48 -22.63 -12.29
C ASP A 377 -10.18 -22.68 -11.47
N ALA A 378 -9.03 -22.80 -12.14
CA ALA A 378 -7.73 -22.68 -11.48
C ALA A 378 -7.52 -21.28 -10.91
N CYS A 379 -7.88 -20.23 -11.65
CA CYS A 379 -7.76 -18.83 -11.23
C CYS A 379 -8.58 -18.57 -9.97
N LYS A 380 -9.84 -19.00 -9.94
CA LYS A 380 -10.69 -18.89 -8.75
C LYS A 380 -10.07 -19.58 -7.53
N LYS A 381 -9.50 -20.78 -7.69
CA LYS A 381 -8.82 -21.50 -6.61
C LYS A 381 -7.58 -20.74 -6.13
N ALA A 382 -6.77 -20.24 -7.05
CA ALA A 382 -5.57 -19.47 -6.73
C ALA A 382 -5.93 -18.18 -5.97
N TRP A 383 -6.90 -17.41 -6.46
CA TRP A 383 -7.34 -16.18 -5.78
C TRP A 383 -7.87 -16.44 -4.37
N MET A 384 -8.64 -17.52 -4.18
CA MET A 384 -9.16 -17.91 -2.87
C MET A 384 -8.05 -18.33 -1.88
N GLN A 385 -6.96 -18.91 -2.39
CA GLN A 385 -5.83 -19.35 -1.57
C GLN A 385 -4.81 -18.24 -1.29
N GLU A 386 -4.58 -17.36 -2.27
CA GLU A 386 -3.52 -16.36 -2.21
C GLU A 386 -4.03 -15.00 -1.67
N ILE A 387 -5.25 -14.57 -2.01
CA ILE A 387 -5.79 -13.25 -1.60
C ILE A 387 -6.45 -13.34 -0.21
N THR A 388 -5.64 -13.62 0.81
CA THR A 388 -6.09 -13.70 2.21
C THR A 388 -5.69 -12.46 3.02
N PRO A 389 -6.46 -12.10 4.07
CA PRO A 389 -6.05 -11.04 5.00
C PRO A 389 -4.64 -11.26 5.55
N GLU A 390 -4.27 -12.50 5.88
CA GLU A 390 -2.97 -12.85 6.46
C GLU A 390 -1.82 -12.62 5.49
N ALA A 391 -1.98 -13.03 4.21
CA ALA A 391 -0.98 -12.82 3.19
C ALA A 391 -0.77 -11.32 2.92
N ILE A 392 -1.88 -10.57 2.79
CA ILE A 392 -1.84 -9.13 2.51
C ILE A 392 -1.29 -8.35 3.72
N ALA A 393 -1.64 -8.73 4.95
CA ALA A 393 -1.13 -8.11 6.17
C ALA A 393 0.40 -8.16 6.25
N ARG A 394 1.00 -9.32 5.94
CA ARG A 394 2.46 -9.47 5.92
C ARG A 394 3.13 -8.56 4.91
N LEU A 395 2.55 -8.45 3.71
CA LEU A 395 3.05 -7.56 2.66
C LEU A 395 2.92 -6.08 3.07
N VAL A 396 1.81 -5.71 3.71
CA VAL A 396 1.61 -4.35 4.25
C VAL A 396 2.65 -3.99 5.29
N LEU A 397 2.91 -4.87 6.27
CA LEU A 397 3.94 -4.64 7.29
C LEU A 397 5.33 -4.51 6.66
N ALA A 398 5.67 -5.38 5.71
CA ALA A 398 6.95 -5.33 5.02
C ALA A 398 7.15 -4.00 4.28
N ASP A 399 6.20 -3.62 3.43
CA ASP A 399 6.29 -2.40 2.63
C ASP A 399 6.32 -1.13 3.51
N VAL A 400 5.42 -1.02 4.50
CA VAL A 400 5.33 0.17 5.35
C VAL A 400 6.57 0.32 6.25
N TYR A 401 7.04 -0.75 6.88
CA TYR A 401 8.22 -0.68 7.75
C TYR A 401 9.51 -0.42 6.96
N LEU A 402 9.64 -0.99 5.76
CA LEU A 402 10.77 -0.67 4.88
C LEU A 402 10.76 0.78 4.40
N GLU A 403 9.57 1.32 4.10
CA GLU A 403 9.43 2.72 3.71
C GLU A 403 9.71 3.67 4.89
N ILE A 404 9.27 3.33 6.11
CA ILE A 404 9.62 4.10 7.33
C ILE A 404 11.13 4.04 7.58
N ARG A 405 11.75 2.87 7.38
CA ARG A 405 13.18 2.66 7.57
C ARG A 405 14.01 3.57 6.66
N SER A 406 13.61 3.69 5.39
CA SER A 406 14.32 4.47 4.39
C SER A 406 13.33 5.20 3.48
N PRO A 407 12.75 6.32 3.94
CA PRO A 407 11.73 7.04 3.18
C PRO A 407 12.31 7.58 1.87
N GLY A 408 11.62 7.35 0.76
CA GLY A 408 12.02 7.92 -0.53
C GLY A 408 11.29 9.21 -0.88
N ALA A 409 11.79 9.89 -1.90
CA ALA A 409 11.14 11.07 -2.43
C ALA A 409 9.86 10.69 -3.21
N SER A 410 8.84 11.54 -3.12
CA SER A 410 7.71 11.53 -4.05
C SER A 410 7.88 12.60 -5.11
N LEU A 411 7.14 12.47 -6.20
CA LEU A 411 7.16 13.42 -7.31
C LEU A 411 6.25 14.63 -7.01
N ALA A 412 6.76 15.83 -7.27
CA ALA A 412 5.99 17.07 -7.22
C ALA A 412 5.31 17.38 -8.58
N ALA A 413 4.24 18.17 -8.57
CA ALA A 413 3.52 18.61 -9.78
C ALA A 413 4.37 19.42 -10.79
N ILE A 414 5.62 19.74 -10.45
CA ILE A 414 6.59 20.40 -11.32
C ILE A 414 7.53 19.42 -12.04
N GLY A 415 7.40 18.10 -11.79
CA GLY A 415 8.22 17.06 -12.44
C GLY A 415 9.57 16.78 -11.76
N PHE A 416 9.77 17.30 -10.55
CA PHE A 416 11.00 17.15 -9.75
C PHE A 416 10.69 16.47 -8.41
N PRO A 417 11.72 15.94 -7.70
CA PRO A 417 11.51 15.39 -6.37
C PRO A 417 10.93 16.46 -5.45
N ALA A 418 9.86 16.08 -4.74
CA ALA A 418 9.33 16.90 -3.66
C ALA A 418 10.37 17.00 -2.53
N PRO A 419 10.48 18.14 -1.85
CA PRO A 419 11.43 18.28 -0.74
C PRO A 419 11.07 17.31 0.39
N PRO A 420 12.02 16.87 1.24
CA PRO A 420 11.71 16.00 2.39
C PRO A 420 10.67 16.63 3.33
N VAL A 421 9.86 15.82 3.98
CA VAL A 421 8.90 16.30 5.00
C VAL A 421 9.66 16.70 6.26
N SER A 422 9.37 17.89 6.78
CA SER A 422 9.97 18.38 8.02
C SER A 422 9.49 17.56 9.22
N MET A 423 10.43 17.16 10.08
CA MET A 423 10.18 16.45 11.33
C MET A 423 10.65 17.28 12.52
N THR A 424 9.92 17.20 13.63
CA THR A 424 10.42 17.70 14.92
C THR A 424 11.58 16.84 15.40
N SER A 425 12.36 17.34 16.36
CA SER A 425 13.49 16.61 16.93
C SER A 425 13.05 15.34 17.65
N GLU A 426 11.92 15.39 18.33
CA GLU A 426 11.30 14.29 19.08
C GLU A 426 10.87 13.18 18.12
N LEU A 427 10.13 13.53 17.06
CA LEU A 427 9.67 12.58 16.05
C LEU A 427 10.85 11.91 15.32
N ARG A 428 11.91 12.67 15.04
CA ARG A 428 13.15 12.12 14.45
C ARG A 428 13.82 11.12 15.39
N SER A 429 13.84 11.38 16.69
CA SER A 429 14.41 10.46 17.68
C SER A 429 13.59 9.18 17.80
N TYR A 430 12.26 9.31 17.87
CA TYR A 430 11.33 8.18 17.85
C TYR A 430 11.53 7.32 16.59
N GLY A 431 11.58 7.94 15.41
CA GLY A 431 11.80 7.24 14.15
C GLY A 431 13.12 6.47 14.10
N ARG A 432 14.23 7.01 14.64
CA ARG A 432 15.51 6.29 14.72
C ARG A 432 15.43 5.03 15.58
N SER A 433 14.75 5.10 16.73
CA SER A 433 14.54 3.93 17.59
C SER A 433 13.75 2.86 16.85
N LEU A 434 12.63 3.24 16.23
CA LEU A 434 11.79 2.32 15.46
C LEU A 434 12.54 1.71 14.26
N VAL A 435 13.41 2.48 13.59
CA VAL A 435 14.27 1.98 12.51
C VAL A 435 15.23 0.89 12.99
N ALA A 436 15.79 1.01 14.19
CA ALA A 436 16.65 -0.01 14.78
C ALA A 436 15.87 -1.33 14.98
N ASP A 437 14.67 -1.24 15.56
CA ASP A 437 13.76 -2.39 15.69
C ASP A 437 13.43 -3.02 14.33
N VAL A 438 13.11 -2.21 13.32
CA VAL A 438 12.85 -2.71 11.95
C VAL A 438 14.06 -3.43 11.39
N ASN A 439 15.27 -2.90 11.60
CA ASN A 439 16.49 -3.57 11.13
C ASN A 439 16.62 -4.95 11.76
N VAL A 440 16.49 -5.08 13.09
CA VAL A 440 16.53 -6.37 13.81
C VAL A 440 15.45 -7.33 13.29
N ALA A 441 14.22 -6.85 13.14
CA ALA A 441 13.11 -7.64 12.59
C ALA A 441 13.36 -8.12 11.15
N MET A 442 14.32 -7.51 10.44
CA MET A 442 14.72 -7.86 9.08
C MET A 442 16.07 -8.63 9.01
N ILE A 443 16.81 -8.84 10.12
CA ILE A 443 18.08 -9.59 10.15
C ILE A 443 17.88 -11.08 9.83
N THR A 444 18.37 -11.53 8.70
CA THR A 444 17.98 -12.83 8.13
C THR A 444 18.71 -14.04 8.76
N ASP A 445 19.78 -13.80 9.52
CA ASP A 445 20.64 -14.85 10.09
C ASP A 445 20.47 -14.97 11.62
N PRO A 446 19.98 -16.12 12.13
CA PRO A 446 19.94 -16.41 13.56
C PRO A 446 21.31 -16.40 14.25
N GLY A 447 22.40 -16.59 13.52
CA GLY A 447 23.77 -16.38 14.02
C GLY A 447 24.05 -14.91 14.29
N ARG A 448 23.73 -14.03 13.34
CA ARG A 448 23.90 -12.57 13.50
C ARG A 448 23.00 -11.97 14.58
N LEU A 449 21.79 -12.50 14.78
CA LEU A 449 20.95 -12.10 15.92
C LEU A 449 21.61 -12.43 17.25
N ARG A 450 22.21 -13.63 17.37
CA ARG A 450 22.94 -14.04 18.58
C ARG A 450 24.20 -13.20 18.80
N GLU A 451 24.95 -12.88 17.75
CA GLU A 451 26.10 -11.98 17.85
C GLU A 451 25.69 -10.59 18.36
N ILE A 452 24.56 -10.04 17.90
CA ILE A 452 24.07 -8.73 18.39
C ILE A 452 23.56 -8.85 19.82
N GLU A 453 22.87 -9.93 20.18
CA GLU A 453 22.44 -10.19 21.56
C GLU A 453 23.65 -10.33 22.50
N GLU A 454 24.75 -10.93 22.03
CA GLU A 454 26.02 -11.05 22.75
C GLU A 454 26.78 -9.71 22.82
N GLU A 455 26.80 -8.92 21.74
CA GLU A 455 27.35 -7.54 21.70
C GLU A 455 26.59 -6.63 22.68
N GLU A 456 25.24 -6.62 22.65
CA GLU A 456 24.40 -5.84 23.58
C GLU A 456 24.45 -6.35 25.03
N ALA A 457 24.79 -7.61 25.25
CA ALA A 457 25.03 -8.14 26.59
C ALA A 457 26.40 -7.68 27.11
N ALA A 458 27.43 -7.71 26.26
CA ALA A 458 28.77 -7.22 26.60
C ALA A 458 28.77 -5.71 26.89
N ASP A 459 28.08 -4.90 26.08
CA ASP A 459 27.96 -3.46 26.30
C ASP A 459 27.26 -3.13 27.63
N ARG A 460 26.29 -3.96 28.06
CA ARG A 460 25.63 -3.82 29.36
C ARG A 460 26.51 -4.23 30.53
N GLU A 461 27.33 -5.27 30.36
CA GLU A 461 28.33 -5.66 31.37
C GLU A 461 29.41 -4.58 31.52
N GLU A 462 29.84 -3.95 30.41
CA GLU A 462 30.79 -2.81 30.47
C GLU A 462 30.18 -1.57 31.15
N GLU A 463 28.90 -1.24 30.90
CA GLU A 463 28.21 -0.15 31.60
C GLU A 463 28.00 -0.44 33.10
N ASP A 464 27.69 -1.69 33.48
CA ASP A 464 27.52 -2.07 34.89
C ASP A 464 28.87 -2.10 35.65
N ASP A 465 29.96 -2.48 34.98
CA ASP A 465 31.33 -2.44 35.52
C ASP A 465 31.83 -0.99 35.71
N GLU A 466 31.51 -0.07 34.78
CA GLU A 466 31.80 1.36 34.95
C GLU A 466 31.03 1.99 36.13
N ILE A 467 29.84 1.49 36.46
CA ILE A 467 29.05 1.96 37.62
C ILE A 467 29.59 1.37 38.93
N HIS A 468 30.20 0.18 38.92
CA HIS A 468 30.81 -0.43 40.10
C HIS A 468 32.22 0.09 40.44
N ASP A 469 32.98 0.58 39.47
CA ASP A 469 34.27 1.25 39.71
C ASP A 469 34.13 2.72 40.16
N GLY A 470 32.90 3.24 40.21
CA GLY A 470 32.55 4.57 40.72
C GLY A 470 32.52 4.73 42.25
N VAL A 471 32.83 3.68 43.03
CA VAL A 471 32.98 3.80 44.50
C VAL A 471 34.45 4.11 44.82
N PRO A 472 34.78 5.29 45.38
CA PRO A 472 36.16 5.59 45.75
C PRO A 472 36.68 4.58 46.78
N LYS A 473 37.65 3.76 46.38
CA LYS A 473 38.54 3.04 47.30
C LYS A 473 39.44 4.07 47.98
N ASP A 474 38.92 4.76 48.99
CA ASP A 474 39.73 5.47 50.00
C ASP A 474 38.86 5.91 51.19
N VAL A 475 38.38 4.94 51.98
CA VAL A 475 38.00 5.19 53.38
C VAL A 475 38.40 4.01 54.25
N ALA A 476 39.71 3.80 54.41
CA ALA A 476 40.25 2.99 55.50
C ALA A 476 41.74 3.30 55.72
N GLN A 477 42.04 4.44 56.33
CA GLN A 477 43.21 4.64 57.21
C GLN A 477 43.23 6.10 57.69
N TYR A 478 42.67 6.35 58.86
CA TYR A 478 43.16 7.30 59.88
C TYR A 478 42.26 7.09 61.13
N ILE A 479 42.61 6.07 61.91
CA ILE A 479 42.25 5.99 63.33
C ILE A 479 43.59 6.04 64.08
N ASP A 480 44.03 7.25 64.39
CA ASP A 480 44.81 7.57 65.60
C ASP A 480 43.86 8.49 66.39
N ARG A 481 43.28 8.13 67.55
CA ARG A 481 43.93 7.74 68.81
C ARG A 481 45.15 8.62 69.11
N ASP A 482 44.88 9.85 69.54
CA ASP A 482 45.50 10.43 70.74
C ASP A 482 44.79 11.73 71.17
N ALA A 483 44.00 11.61 72.23
CA ALA A 483 43.75 12.68 73.19
C ALA A 483 43.34 12.00 74.51
N VAL A 484 44.35 11.40 75.15
CA VAL A 484 44.33 11.13 76.59
C VAL A 484 44.35 12.51 77.27
N VAL A 485 43.25 12.84 77.94
CA VAL A 485 43.25 13.80 79.04
C VAL A 485 42.92 12.96 80.26
N ASP A 486 43.95 12.62 81.02
CA ASP A 486 43.83 12.22 82.42
C ASP A 486 45.11 12.68 83.14
N ASP A 487 44.90 13.55 84.12
CA ASP A 487 45.50 13.60 85.46
C ASP A 487 45.60 15.07 85.92
N ASP A 488 45.42 15.44 87.17
CA ASP A 488 44.69 14.94 88.35
C ASP A 488 44.98 16.04 89.41
N SER A 489 44.20 16.09 90.49
CA SER A 489 44.54 16.78 91.77
C SER A 489 44.71 18.32 91.83
N ASP A 490 43.66 19.00 92.32
CA ASP A 490 43.63 19.62 93.66
C ASP A 490 42.18 19.81 94.15
#